data_AF-A0A7C7GDE3-F1
#
_entry.id   AF-A0A7C7GDE3-F1
#
_cell.length_a   1.000
_cell.length_b   1.000
_cell.length_c   1.000
_cell.angle_alpha   90.00
_cell.angle_beta   90.00
_cell.angle_gamma   90.00
#
_symmetry.space_group_name_H-M   'P 1'
#
loop_
_entity.id
_entity.type
_entity.pdbx_description
1 polymer ?
#
loop_
_entity_poly.entity_id
_entity_poly.type
_entity_poly.pdbx_seq_one_letter_code
_entity_poly.pdbx_strand_id
1 'polypeptide(L)' 'MRDMFDALPDAKQAYWTETSEELLSVIISHLQHGDVVLVKGSLGARMGLIVDELLALGVEG' A
#
# COMPACT_ATOMS: atom_id res chain seq x y z
N MET A 1 -13.54 -6.81 2.32
CA MET A 1 -12.40 -6.66 3.27
C MET A 1 -12.65 -5.54 4.28
N ARG A 2 -13.45 -4.51 3.95
CA ARG A 2 -13.77 -3.38 4.85
C ARG A 2 -14.18 -3.79 6.26
N ASP A 3 -15.15 -4.69 6.39
CA ASP A 3 -15.63 -5.13 7.70
C ASP A 3 -14.55 -5.76 8.58
N MET A 4 -13.55 -6.43 7.99
CA MET A 4 -12.43 -7.00 8.75
C MET A 4 -11.45 -5.91 9.23
N PHE A 5 -11.27 -4.84 8.45
CA PHE A 5 -10.49 -3.68 8.86
C PHE A 5 -11.20 -2.93 9.99
N ASP A 6 -12.51 -2.66 9.84
CA ASP A 6 -13.30 -1.94 10.84
C ASP A 6 -13.41 -2.71 12.17
N ALA A 7 -13.26 -4.04 12.15
CA ALA A 7 -13.23 -4.88 13.35
C ALA A 7 -11.86 -4.89 14.08
N LEU A 8 -10.79 -4.31 13.51
CA LEU A 8 -9.48 -4.23 14.17
C LEU A 8 -9.51 -3.19 15.31
N PRO A 9 -8.74 -3.39 16.39
CA PRO A 9 -8.48 -2.33 17.36
C PRO A 9 -7.83 -1.12 16.69
N ASP A 10 -8.14 0.09 17.15
CA ASP A 10 -7.67 1.36 16.55
C ASP A 10 -6.16 1.39 16.30
N ALA A 11 -5.36 0.91 17.25
CA ALA A 11 -3.90 0.86 17.12
C ALA A 11 -3.39 -0.05 15.98
N LYS A 12 -4.25 -0.89 15.40
CA LYS A 12 -3.96 -1.78 14.27
C LYS A 12 -4.67 -1.34 12.98
N GLN A 13 -5.48 -0.29 13.04
CA GLN A 13 -6.08 0.33 11.87
C GLN A 13 -5.11 1.36 11.30
N ALA A 14 -4.29 0.92 10.35
CA ALA A 14 -3.53 1.83 9.50
C ALA A 14 -4.47 2.36 8.40
N TYR A 15 -4.08 2.24 7.13
CA TYR A 15 -4.87 2.71 6.00
C TYR A 15 -5.62 1.56 5.32
N TRP A 16 -6.85 1.85 4.90
CA TRP A 16 -7.65 0.99 4.04
C TRP A 16 -8.26 1.85 2.94
N THR A 17 -8.24 1.33 1.72
CA THR A 17 -8.83 1.96 0.52
C THR A 17 -9.57 0.90 -0.29
N GLU A 18 -10.47 1.34 -1.18
CA GLU A 18 -11.23 0.41 -2.02
C GLU A 18 -10.37 -0.11 -3.17
N THR A 19 -9.44 0.71 -3.66
CA THR A 19 -8.60 0.39 -4.81
C THR A 19 -7.11 0.49 -4.51
N SER A 20 -6.29 -0.20 -5.32
CA SER A 20 -4.83 -0.17 -5.23
C SER A 20 -4.27 1.20 -5.64
N GLU A 21 -4.97 1.89 -6.54
CA GLU A 21 -4.66 3.24 -7.01
C GLU A 21 -4.83 4.28 -5.89
N GLU A 22 -5.91 4.18 -5.11
CA GLU A 22 -6.09 4.99 -3.90
C GLU A 22 -5.03 4.68 -2.85
N LEU A 23 -4.69 3.40 -2.66
CA LEU A 23 -3.67 2.98 -1.68
C LEU A 23 -2.29 3.53 -2.05
N LEU A 24 -1.94 3.53 -3.34
CA LEU A 24 -0.65 4.02 -3.81
C LEU A 24 -0.37 5.46 -3.37
N SER A 25 -1.37 6.33 -3.47
CA SER A 25 -1.24 7.74 -3.04
C SER A 25 -0.92 7.86 -1.54
N VAL A 26 -1.50 6.97 -0.74
CA VAL A 26 -1.21 6.90 0.70
C VAL A 26 0.18 6.34 0.96
N ILE A 27 0.62 5.33 0.22
CA ILE A 27 1.96 4.77 0.39
C ILE A 27 3.02 5.82 0.09
N ILE A 28 2.93 6.50 -1.06
CA ILE A 28 3.94 7.48 -1.50
C ILE A 28 4.09 8.63 -0.49
N SER A 29 3.00 9.12 0.10
CA SER A 29 3.06 10.23 1.07
C SER A 29 3.70 9.86 2.40
N HIS A 30 3.83 8.57 2.70
CA HIS A 30 4.39 8.06 3.95
C HIS A 30 5.80 7.48 3.80
N LEU A 31 6.27 7.23 2.58
CA LEU A 31 7.58 6.66 2.34
C LEU A 31 8.71 7.64 2.61
N GLN A 32 9.80 7.10 3.16
CA GLN A 32 11.04 7.80 3.44
C GLN A 32 12.22 7.05 2.82
N HIS A 33 13.32 7.78 2.59
CA HIS A 33 14.56 7.17 2.12
C HIS A 33 15.06 6.13 3.14
N GLY A 34 15.37 4.93 2.64
CA GLY A 34 15.84 3.81 3.46
C GLY A 34 14.73 2.89 3.98
N ASP A 35 13.46 3.18 3.69
CA ASP A 35 12.36 2.28 4.04
C ASP A 35 12.46 0.93 3.31
N VAL A 36 12.01 -0.12 4.00
CA VAL A 36 11.87 -1.47 3.43
C VAL A 36 10.39 -1.81 3.32
N VAL A 37 9.94 -2.09 2.10
CA VAL A 37 8.51 -2.31 1.79
C VAL A 37 8.25 -3.76 1.42
N LEU A 38 7.21 -4.36 2.00
CA LEU A 38 6.65 -5.66 1.60
C LEU A 38 5.26 -5.46 1.00
N VAL A 39 5.08 -5.84 -0.26
CA VAL A 39 3.78 -5.85 -0.93
C VAL A 39 3.25 -7.28 -0.99
N LYS A 40 2.01 -7.51 -0.53
CA LYS A 40 1.35 -8.82 -0.59
C LYS A 40 -0.11 -8.67 -1.02
N GLY A 41 -0.49 -9.40 -2.06
CA GLY A 41 -1.86 -9.53 -2.50
C GLY A 41 -2.02 -10.65 -3.53
N SER A 42 -3.25 -11.06 -3.80
CA SER A 42 -3.56 -11.97 -4.90
C SER A 42 -3.55 -11.20 -6.24
N LEU A 43 -3.50 -11.92 -7.36
CA LEU A 43 -3.55 -11.30 -8.69
C LEU A 43 -4.81 -10.43 -8.88
N GLY A 44 -5.97 -10.90 -8.38
CA GLY A 44 -7.23 -10.15 -8.45
C GLY A 44 -7.23 -8.84 -7.65
N ALA A 45 -6.37 -8.72 -6.63
CA ALA A 45 -6.20 -7.48 -5.87
C ALA A 45 -5.36 -6.43 -6.63
N ARG A 46 -4.80 -6.76 -7.80
CA ARG A 46 -4.05 -5.84 -8.67
C ARG A 46 -2.92 -5.08 -7.96
N MET A 47 -2.21 -5.72 -7.05
CA MET A 47 -1.08 -5.11 -6.31
C MET A 47 0.16 -4.88 -7.17
N GLY A 48 0.21 -5.43 -8.39
CA GLY A 48 1.31 -5.20 -9.34
C GLY A 48 1.53 -3.72 -9.64
N LEU A 49 0.44 -2.93 -9.74
CA LEU A 49 0.52 -1.48 -9.96
C LEU A 49 1.32 -0.75 -8.87
N ILE A 50 1.17 -1.18 -7.61
CA ILE A 50 1.93 -0.60 -6.49
C ILE A 50 3.41 -0.98 -6.61
N VAL A 51 3.71 -2.24 -6.93
CA VAL A 51 5.09 -2.70 -7.09
C VAL A 51 5.79 -1.94 -8.21
N ASP A 52 5.14 -1.77 -9.36
CA ASP A 52 5.70 -1.09 -10.53
C ASP A 52 6.02 0.38 -10.20
N GLU A 53 5.13 1.09 -9.52
CA GLU A 53 5.37 2.49 -9.14
C GLU A 53 6.50 2.63 -8.09
N LEU A 54 6.53 1.75 -7.09
CA LEU A 54 7.61 1.79 -6.08
C LEU A 54 8.98 1.53 -6.70
N LEU A 55 9.06 0.62 -7.67
CA LEU A 55 10.29 0.37 -8.42
C LEU A 55 10.67 1.58 -9.28
N ALA A 56 9.71 2.27 -9.90
CA ALA A 56 9.97 3.49 -10.67
C ALA A 56 10.54 4.61 -9.78
N LEU A 57 9.95 4.85 -8.59
CA LEU A 57 10.43 5.83 -7.62
C LEU A 57 11.87 5.54 -7.13
N GLY A 58 12.20 4.26 -6.94
CA GLY A 58 13.53 3.83 -6.49
C GLY A 58 14.63 3.98 -7.54
N VAL A 59 14.28 4.14 -8.82
CA VAL A 59 15.25 4.38 -9.91
C VAL A 59 15.59 5.87 -10.05
N GLU A 60 14.73 6.76 -9.56
CA GLU A 60 14.94 8.22 -9.61
C GLU A 60 15.74 8.78 -8.40
N GLY A 61 15.94 7.98 -7.36
CA GLY A 61 16.60 8.36 -6.10
C GLY A 61 18.12 8.20 -6.05
#